data_AF-A0A8T5LYV0-F1
#
_entry.id   AF-A0A8T5LYV0-F1
#
_cell.length_a   1.000
_cell.length_b   1.000
_cell.length_c   1.000
_cell.angle_alpha   90.00
_cell.angle_beta   90.00
_cell.angle_gamma   90.00
#
_symmetry.space_group_name_H-M   'P 1'
#
loop_
_entity.id
_entity.type
_entity.pdbx_description
1 polymer ?
#
loop_
_entity_poly.entity_id
_entity_poly.type
_entity_poly.pdbx_seq_one_letter_code
_entity_poly.pdbx_strand_id
1 'polypeptide(L)'
;MMETLKVQLPKEKAQKVRETAMKRFGYSKGSISKALGEALGDWVRKNDAKKEQKAPNLGILRGVLKDLKMSSVELQHKAFLLKKRH
;
A
#
# COMPACT_ATOMS: atom_id res chain seq x y z
N MET A 1 20.60 12.19 -12.49
CA MET A 1 20.98 11.01 -13.29
C MET A 1 19.73 10.21 -13.62
N MET A 2 19.65 9.60 -14.80
CA MET A 2 18.54 8.72 -15.19
C MET A 2 19.06 7.27 -15.26
N GLU A 3 18.36 6.35 -14.60
CA GLU A 3 18.62 4.91 -14.70
C GLU A 3 17.57 4.24 -15.56
N THR A 4 17.97 3.23 -16.34
CA THR A 4 17.07 2.52 -17.25
C THR A 4 16.64 1.19 -16.64
N LEU A 5 15.34 1.01 -16.45
CA LEU A 5 14.73 -0.26 -16.02
C LEU A 5 14.17 -1.00 -17.25
N LYS A 6 14.64 -2.22 -17.52
CA LYS A 6 14.10 -3.08 -18.58
C LYS A 6 12.94 -3.92 -18.03
N VAL A 7 11.76 -3.82 -18.62
CA VAL A 7 10.56 -4.56 -18.22
C VAL A 7 9.99 -5.29 -19.43
N GLN A 8 9.64 -6.56 -19.24
CA GLN A 8 8.89 -7.34 -20.24
C GLN A 8 7.42 -7.42 -19.82
N LEU A 9 6.52 -7.13 -20.77
CA LEU A 9 5.08 -7.12 -20.56
C LEU A 9 4.42 -7.89 -21.70
N PRO A 10 3.31 -8.60 -21.45
CA PRO A 10 2.47 -9.14 -22.50
C PRO A 10 2.08 -8.03 -23.50
N LYS A 11 2.08 -8.37 -24.79
CA LYS A 11 1.86 -7.41 -25.90
C LYS A 11 0.62 -6.54 -25.68
N GLU A 12 -0.48 -7.14 -25.24
CA GLU A 12 -1.75 -6.48 -24.98
C GLU A 12 -1.65 -5.41 -23.88
N LYS A 13 -0.95 -5.71 -22.79
CA LYS A 13 -0.75 -4.76 -21.68
C LYS A 13 0.16 -3.63 -22.12
N ALA A 14 1.23 -3.94 -22.85
CA ALA A 14 2.14 -2.93 -23.38
C ALA A 14 1.42 -1.97 -24.36
N GLN A 15 0.52 -2.49 -25.18
CA GLN A 15 -0.27 -1.67 -26.10
C GLN A 15 -1.22 -0.73 -25.36
N LYS A 16 -1.97 -1.24 -24.38
CA LYS A 16 -2.84 -0.40 -23.52
C LYS A 16 -2.05 0.70 -22.83
N VAL A 17 -0.88 0.39 -22.27
CA VAL A 17 -0.02 1.39 -21.61
C VAL A 17 0.39 2.50 -22.59
N ARG A 18 0.79 2.15 -23.82
CA ARG A 18 1.14 3.15 -24.84
C ARG A 18 -0.05 4.05 -25.19
N GLU A 19 -1.20 3.46 -25.47
CA GLU A 19 -2.41 4.21 -25.81
C GLU A 19 -2.84 5.16 -24.69
N THR A 20 -2.85 4.69 -23.44
CA THR A 20 -3.19 5.52 -22.29
C THR A 20 -2.16 6.62 -22.04
N ALA A 21 -0.87 6.31 -22.16
CA ALA A 21 0.20 7.30 -22.00
C ALA A 21 0.13 8.38 -23.07
N MET A 22 -0.10 8.00 -24.33
CA MET A 22 -0.23 8.93 -25.44
C MET A 22 -1.48 9.79 -25.33
N LYS A 23 -2.62 9.23 -24.90
CA LYS A 23 -3.86 10.00 -24.63
C LYS A 23 -3.66 11.05 -23.53
N ARG A 24 -2.87 10.72 -22.50
CA ARG A 24 -2.70 11.59 -21.33
C ARG A 24 -1.59 12.64 -21.48
N PHE A 25 -0.49 12.30 -22.13
CA PHE A 25 0.72 13.14 -22.19
C PHE A 25 1.10 13.56 -23.62
N GLY A 26 0.28 13.19 -24.62
CA GLY A 26 0.50 13.47 -26.03
C GLY A 26 1.37 12.43 -26.75
N TYR A 27 1.44 12.55 -28.08
CA TYR A 27 2.15 11.61 -28.97
C TYR A 27 3.67 11.88 -29.07
N SER A 28 4.28 12.44 -28.02
CA SER A 28 5.72 12.78 -28.02
C SER A 28 6.58 11.62 -27.50
N LYS A 29 7.89 11.65 -27.83
CA LYS A 29 8.89 10.60 -27.52
C LYS A 29 9.14 10.37 -26.01
N GLY A 30 8.43 11.04 -25.11
CA GLY A 30 8.58 10.93 -23.66
C GLY A 30 7.31 10.57 -22.88
N SER A 31 6.16 10.44 -23.56
CA SER A 31 4.86 10.21 -22.89
C SER A 31 4.83 8.90 -22.09
N ILE A 32 5.42 7.84 -22.63
CA ILE A 32 5.51 6.52 -21.98
C ILE A 32 6.40 6.60 -20.73
N SER A 33 7.58 7.21 -20.83
CA SER A 33 8.50 7.35 -19.70
C SER A 33 7.88 8.18 -18.57
N LYS A 34 7.14 9.24 -18.91
CA LYS A 34 6.44 10.08 -17.92
C LYS A 34 5.32 9.31 -17.23
N ALA A 35 4.50 8.59 -18.00
CA ALA A 35 3.42 7.76 -17.46
C ALA A 35 3.95 6.64 -16.54
N LEU A 36 5.03 5.96 -16.96
CA LEU A 36 5.65 4.91 -16.14
C LEU A 36 6.31 5.48 -14.89
N GLY A 37 6.95 6.64 -14.98
CA GLY A 37 7.53 7.32 -13.83
C GLY A 37 6.49 7.65 -12.76
N GLU A 38 5.36 8.25 -13.15
CA GLU A 38 4.24 8.53 -12.23
C GLU A 38 3.67 7.23 -11.63
N ALA A 39 3.38 6.22 -12.46
CA ALA A 39 2.79 4.96 -12.01
C ALA A 39 3.72 4.18 -11.04
N LEU A 40 5.02 4.14 -11.33
CA LEU A 40 6.01 3.49 -10.46
C LEU A 40 6.19 4.26 -9.16
N GLY A 41 6.22 5.60 -9.20
CA GLY A 41 6.27 6.42 -7.99
C GLY A 41 5.07 6.19 -7.07
N ASP A 42 3.86 6.16 -7.63
CA ASP A 42 2.65 5.84 -6.88
C ASP A 42 2.63 4.40 -6.37
N TRP A 43 3.14 3.45 -7.16
CA TRP A 43 3.26 2.06 -6.72
C TRP A 43 4.22 1.93 -5.54
N VAL A 44 5.40 2.57 -5.59
CA VAL A 44 6.36 2.57 -4.48
C VAL A 44 5.72 3.19 -3.23
N ARG A 45 5.12 4.39 -3.35
CA ARG A 45 4.43 5.05 -2.22
C ARG A 45 3.37 4.17 -1.58
N LYS A 46 2.53 3.49 -2.37
CA LYS A 46 1.49 2.58 -1.85
C LYS A 46 2.07 1.38 -1.12
N ASN A 47 3.24 0.87 -1.54
CA ASN A 47 3.88 -0.27 -0.92
C ASN A 47 4.74 0.12 0.29
N ASP A 48 5.32 1.32 0.31
CA ASP A 48 6.02 1.87 1.47
C ASP A 48 5.04 2.32 2.56
N ALA A 49 3.91 2.94 2.21
CA ALA A 49 2.84 3.24 3.17
C ALA A 49 2.26 1.97 3.83
N LYS A 50 2.24 0.84 3.10
CA LYS A 50 1.90 -0.48 3.69
C LYS A 50 2.98 -1.01 4.65
N LYS A 51 4.25 -0.62 4.49
CA LYS A 51 5.31 -0.94 5.45
C LYS A 51 5.31 -0.01 6.66
N GLU A 52 4.84 1.22 6.53
CA GLU A 52 4.63 2.14 7.66
C GLU A 52 3.44 1.74 8.54
N GLN A 53 2.49 0.97 8.02
CA GLN A 53 1.61 0.10 8.83
C GLN A 53 2.37 -1.12 9.38
N LYS A 54 3.64 -0.93 9.76
CA LYS A 54 4.36 -1.86 10.64
C LYS A 54 3.48 -2.03 11.87
N ALA A 55 3.21 -3.28 12.19
CA ALA A 55 2.30 -3.74 13.25
C ALA A 55 2.19 -2.75 14.42
N PRO A 56 0.98 -2.48 14.95
CA PRO A 56 0.81 -1.58 16.08
C PRO A 56 1.86 -1.93 17.12
N ASN A 57 2.63 -0.94 17.58
CA ASN A 57 3.66 -1.17 18.58
C ASN A 57 2.97 -1.77 19.81
N LEU A 58 3.05 -3.10 19.95
CA LEU A 58 2.37 -3.86 20.99
C LEU A 58 2.86 -3.43 22.38
N GLY A 59 4.02 -2.78 22.47
CA GLY A 59 4.52 -2.17 23.69
C GLY A 59 3.62 -1.05 24.22
N ILE A 60 3.03 -0.23 23.34
CA ILE A 60 2.08 0.83 23.75
C ILE A 60 0.79 0.19 24.28
N LEU A 61 0.29 -0.83 23.58
CA LEU A 61 -0.88 -1.60 24.03
C LEU A 61 -0.62 -2.27 25.37
N ARG A 62 0.59 -2.80 25.61
CA ARG A 62 0.97 -3.39 26.89
C ARG A 62 0.94 -2.39 28.05
N GLY A 63 1.34 -1.13 27.81
CA GLY A 63 1.23 -0.05 28.79
C GLY A 63 -0.23 0.25 29.15
N VAL A 64 -1.06 0.49 28.12
CA VAL A 64 -2.50 0.78 28.30
C VAL A 64 -3.25 -0.37 28.97
N LEU A 65 -2.90 -1.62 28.64
CA LEU A 65 -3.50 -2.82 29.23
C LEU A 65 -3.07 -3.04 30.69
N LYS A 66 -1.93 -2.51 31.13
CA LYS A 66 -1.43 -2.66 32.51
C LYS A 66 -2.22 -1.81 33.51
N ASP A 67 -2.75 -0.68 33.07
CA ASP A 67 -3.56 0.22 33.89
C ASP A 67 -5.01 -0.28 34.05
N LEU A 68 -5.42 -1.25 33.24
CA LEU A 68 -6.69 -1.94 33.42
C LEU A 68 -6.57 -2.93 34.57
N LYS A 69 -7.36 -2.72 35.64
CA LYS A 69 -7.50 -3.66 36.77
C LYS A 69 -8.18 -4.99 36.40
N MET A 70 -8.36 -5.25 35.10
CA MET A 70 -9.09 -6.42 34.59
C MET A 70 -8.12 -7.54 34.27
N SER A 71 -8.51 -8.77 34.59
CA SER A 71 -7.72 -9.96 34.23
C SER A 71 -7.79 -10.25 32.72
N SER A 72 -6.79 -10.98 32.23
CA SER A 72 -6.70 -11.42 30.83
C SER A 72 -7.97 -12.16 30.37
N VAL A 73 -8.57 -12.98 31.24
CA VAL A 73 -9.78 -13.77 30.95
C VAL A 73 -11.01 -12.89 30.80
N GLU A 74 -11.17 -11.88 31.65
CA GLU A 74 -12.30 -10.93 31.56
C GLU A 74 -12.22 -10.06 30.30
N LEU A 75 -11.00 -9.68 29.90
CA LEU A 75 -10.77 -8.96 28.64
C LEU A 75 -11.12 -9.83 27.43
N GLN A 76 -10.77 -11.12 27.45
CA GLN A 76 -11.12 -12.06 26.39
C GLN A 76 -12.63 -12.29 26.29
N HIS A 77 -13.33 -12.42 27.42
CA HIS A 77 -14.79 -12.51 27.44
C HIS A 77 -15.47 -11.26 26.87
N LYS A 78 -15.03 -10.05 27.27
CA LYS A 78 -15.58 -8.80 26.71
C LYS A 78 -15.31 -8.67 25.21
N ALA A 79 -14.11 -9.02 24.75
CA ALA A 79 -13.77 -9.01 23.34
C ALA A 79 -14.65 -9.99 22.53
N PHE A 80 -14.90 -11.19 23.08
CA PHE A 80 -15.78 -12.17 22.47
C PHE A 80 -17.24 -11.67 22.37
N LEU A 81 -17.75 -11.01 23.42
CA LEU A 81 -19.09 -10.42 23.43
C LEU A 81 -19.25 -9.27 22.41
N LEU A 82 -18.24 -8.42 22.27
CA LEU A 82 -18.23 -7.33 21.29
C LEU A 82 -18.21 -7.86 19.85
N LYS A 83 -17.49 -8.96 19.59
CA LYS A 83 -17.42 -9.59 18.27
C LYS A 83 -18.75 -10.19 17.81
N LYS A 84 -19.60 -10.64 18.73
CA LYS A 84 -20.96 -11.15 18.43
C LYS A 84 -21.98 -10.05 18.08
N ARG A 85 -21.64 -8.77 18.31
CA ARG A 85 -22.52 -7.62 18.06
C ARG A 85 -22.34 -7.00 16.66
N HIS A 86 -21.37 -7.47 15.90
CA HIS A 86 -21.14 -7.17 14.48
C HIS A 86 -21.39 -8.42 13.65
#